data_AF-A0A2N0VLG6-F1
#
_entry.id   AF-A0A2N0VLG6-F1
#
_cell.length_a   1.000
_cell.length_b   1.000
_cell.length_c   1.000
_cell.angle_alpha   90.00
_cell.angle_beta   90.00
_cell.angle_gamma   90.00
#
_symmetry.space_group_name_H-M   'P 1'
#
loop_
_entity.id
_entity.type
_entity.pdbx_description
1 polymer ?
#
loop_
_entity_poly.entity_id
_entity_poly.type
_entity_poly.pdbx_seq_one_letter_code
_entity_poly.pdbx_strand_id
1 'polypeptide(L)'
;MNLNYIFAMRRYLPLLLLISTFFYSCTSSTEPDDSIASDIPLSTSDSATDVNGNVYEVGYSETEENLIHPVVRKFDANGELIWEIEHDNSTVDVRAEIVTLDSQSRPWIVFSLDGGSSSNSYITLRASSENAFNGVFQPNYGQGGGPRVSLIARLNPENGIMERGTFVTARLNNGNTNTLQIRGIGVADGFVRVQAESAFRPPHTGTTFVPHPEAGEFGPCGSFLVQIDFTELLGEIAESDLMTIQEASALPNTVWNADCSIK
;
A
#
# COMPACT_ATOMS: atom_id res chain seq x y z
N MET A 1 89.46 18.67 17.79
CA MET A 1 88.60 18.15 18.88
C MET A 1 87.34 18.99 18.95
N ASN A 2 86.22 18.36 18.59
CA ASN A 2 84.82 18.67 18.93
C ASN A 2 84.14 20.03 18.63
N LEU A 3 83.00 19.85 17.94
CA LEU A 3 81.70 20.54 17.95
C LEU A 3 81.45 21.78 17.06
N ASN A 4 80.69 21.52 15.99
CA ASN A 4 79.36 22.07 15.64
C ASN A 4 79.07 23.56 15.90
N TYR A 5 78.61 24.29 14.87
CA TYR A 5 77.20 24.68 14.67
C TYR A 5 77.02 25.72 13.54
N ILE A 6 76.45 25.23 12.43
CA ILE A 6 75.31 25.76 11.64
C ILE A 6 75.13 27.29 11.49
N PHE A 7 75.28 27.71 10.22
CA PHE A 7 74.78 28.92 9.56
C PHE A 7 73.26 29.08 9.67
N ALA A 8 72.76 30.31 9.77
CA ALA A 8 72.09 31.00 8.65
C ALA A 8 71.24 32.21 9.08
N MET A 9 71.24 33.19 8.18
CA MET A 9 70.80 34.57 8.34
C MET A 9 69.28 34.80 8.44
N ARG A 10 68.98 35.75 9.32
CA ARG A 10 67.84 36.67 9.40
C ARG A 10 67.39 37.23 8.03
N ARG A 11 66.13 36.99 7.61
CA ARG A 11 65.47 37.78 6.56
C ARG A 11 63.98 38.02 6.87
N TYR A 12 63.67 39.30 6.99
CA TYR A 12 62.48 40.08 6.61
C TYR A 12 61.08 39.44 6.66
N LEU A 13 60.25 40.05 7.51
CA LEU A 13 58.81 39.92 7.64
C LEU A 13 58.11 40.93 6.70
N PRO A 14 57.19 40.52 5.81
CA PRO A 14 56.16 41.40 5.30
C PRO A 14 54.80 41.04 5.92
N LEU A 15 54.18 42.05 6.51
CA LEU A 15 52.82 42.07 7.04
C LEU A 15 51.83 41.99 5.87
N LEU A 16 51.15 40.86 5.71
CA LEU A 16 50.10 40.65 4.71
C LEU A 16 48.74 40.74 5.38
N LEU A 17 48.01 41.81 5.05
CA LEU A 17 46.67 42.13 5.52
C LEU A 17 45.67 41.28 4.71
N LEU A 18 45.16 40.19 5.29
CA LEU A 18 44.12 39.36 4.70
C LEU A 18 42.75 40.02 4.93
N ILE A 19 42.19 40.59 3.87
CA ILE A 19 40.80 41.04 3.78
C ILE A 19 39.93 39.77 3.64
N SER A 20 39.24 39.35 4.69
CA SER A 20 38.29 38.24 4.59
C SER A 20 36.98 38.73 3.95
N THR A 21 36.84 38.51 2.65
CA THR A 21 35.55 38.59 1.97
C THR A 21 34.68 37.43 2.46
N PHE A 22 33.76 37.72 3.38
CA PHE A 22 32.63 36.84 3.70
C PHE A 22 31.74 36.74 2.46
N PHE A 23 31.97 35.73 1.63
CA PHE A 23 30.96 35.28 0.68
C PHE A 23 29.87 34.59 1.50
N TYR A 24 28.75 35.28 1.71
CA TYR A 24 27.49 34.63 2.03
C TYR A 24 27.11 33.79 0.81
N SER A 25 27.57 32.54 0.78
CA SER A 25 26.97 31.54 -0.07
C SER A 25 25.53 31.39 0.41
N CYS A 26 24.60 31.91 -0.38
CA CYS A 26 23.20 31.57 -0.26
C CYS A 26 23.11 30.10 -0.64
N THR A 27 23.25 29.21 0.35
CA THR A 27 22.83 27.83 0.21
C THR A 27 21.31 27.89 0.14
N SER A 28 20.75 27.82 -1.07
CA SER A 28 19.35 27.44 -1.18
C SER A 28 19.24 26.12 -0.43
N SER A 29 18.48 26.10 0.66
CA SER A 29 18.01 24.85 1.22
C SER A 29 17.26 24.15 0.09
N THR A 30 17.92 23.19 -0.54
CA THR A 30 17.19 22.10 -1.17
C THR A 30 16.43 21.49 -0.02
N GLU A 31 15.14 21.84 0.07
CA GLU A 31 14.16 21.05 0.80
C GLU A 31 14.46 19.58 0.46
N PRO A 32 14.50 18.67 1.45
CA PRO A 32 14.57 17.26 1.14
C PRO A 32 13.44 16.96 0.17
N ASP A 33 13.83 16.42 -0.99
CA ASP A 33 12.91 15.99 -2.02
C ASP A 33 12.01 14.91 -1.40
N ASP A 34 10.79 15.29 -1.02
CA ASP A 34 9.74 14.40 -0.46
C ASP A 34 9.24 13.38 -1.51
N SER A 35 9.88 13.28 -2.67
CA SER A 35 9.46 12.49 -3.83
C SER A 35 9.74 10.99 -3.74
N ILE A 36 10.32 10.46 -2.65
CA ILE A 36 10.61 9.01 -2.62
C ILE A 36 9.32 8.17 -2.56
N ALA A 37 8.22 8.72 -2.03
CA ALA A 37 6.91 8.09 -2.14
C ALA A 37 6.25 8.28 -3.52
N SER A 38 6.76 9.10 -4.43
CA SER A 38 5.96 9.54 -5.59
C SER A 38 5.79 8.50 -6.71
N ASP A 39 6.56 7.40 -6.73
CA ASP A 39 6.56 6.45 -7.87
C ASP A 39 6.47 4.97 -7.46
N ILE A 40 5.57 4.62 -6.53
CA ILE A 40 5.26 3.20 -6.27
C ILE A 40 4.46 2.64 -7.46
N PRO A 41 4.99 1.67 -8.24
CA PRO A 41 4.26 1.10 -9.36
C PRO A 41 3.06 0.28 -8.85
N LEU A 42 1.89 0.52 -9.45
CA LEU A 42 0.65 -0.17 -9.09
C LEU A 42 0.39 -1.34 -10.04
N SER A 43 0.09 -2.50 -9.45
CA SER A 43 -0.48 -3.64 -10.15
C SER A 43 -2.01 -3.53 -10.15
N THR A 44 -2.60 -3.93 -11.27
CA THR A 44 -4.03 -4.27 -11.41
C THR A 44 -4.21 -5.73 -11.84
N SER A 45 -3.12 -6.51 -11.84
CA SER A 45 -3.06 -7.85 -12.41
C SER A 45 -3.50 -8.93 -11.43
N ASP A 46 -4.10 -9.97 -11.97
CA ASP A 46 -4.47 -11.21 -11.28
C ASP A 46 -3.30 -12.22 -11.20
N SER A 47 -2.12 -11.86 -11.72
CA SER A 47 -0.91 -12.67 -11.66
C SER A 47 0.34 -11.82 -11.48
N ALA A 48 1.35 -12.40 -10.83
CA ALA A 48 2.67 -11.79 -10.65
C ALA A 48 3.77 -12.86 -10.67
N THR A 49 4.95 -12.51 -11.19
CA THR A 49 6.10 -13.42 -11.28
C THR A 49 7.24 -12.93 -10.41
N ASP A 50 7.79 -13.81 -9.57
CA ASP A 50 8.93 -13.46 -8.72
C ASP A 50 10.27 -13.52 -9.47
N VAL A 51 11.34 -13.11 -8.79
CA VAL A 51 12.69 -13.07 -9.36
C VAL A 51 13.27 -14.46 -9.71
N ASN A 52 12.69 -15.54 -9.16
CA ASN A 52 13.07 -16.92 -9.45
C ASN A 52 12.21 -17.52 -10.58
N GLY A 53 11.24 -16.78 -11.11
CA GLY A 53 10.31 -17.24 -12.12
C GLY A 53 9.09 -17.98 -11.56
N ASN A 54 8.89 -18.03 -10.25
CA ASN A 54 7.64 -18.57 -9.69
C ASN A 54 6.48 -17.62 -10.00
N VAL A 55 5.33 -18.18 -10.33
CA VAL A 55 4.13 -17.41 -10.69
C VAL A 55 3.11 -17.51 -9.58
N TYR A 56 2.60 -16.37 -9.13
CA TYR A 56 1.46 -16.25 -8.24
C TYR A 56 0.23 -15.90 -9.07
N GLU A 57 -0.86 -16.63 -8.88
CA GLU A 57 -2.15 -16.35 -9.51
C GLU A 57 -3.24 -16.20 -8.45
N VAL A 58 -4.11 -15.22 -8.64
CA VAL A 58 -5.28 -14.98 -7.80
C VAL A 58 -6.56 -15.14 -8.59
N GLY A 59 -7.62 -15.52 -7.89
CA GLY A 59 -8.95 -15.57 -8.45
C GLY A 59 -9.95 -16.10 -7.43
N TYR A 60 -10.91 -16.87 -7.92
CA TYR A 60 -11.93 -17.47 -7.08
C TYR A 60 -12.42 -18.82 -7.64
N SER A 61 -12.98 -19.62 -6.75
CA SER A 61 -13.79 -20.80 -7.05
C SER A 61 -15.26 -20.48 -6.76
N GLU A 62 -16.17 -21.16 -7.45
CA GLU A 62 -17.60 -21.08 -7.19
C GLU A 62 -18.10 -22.47 -6.78
N THR A 63 -18.83 -22.53 -5.67
CA THR A 63 -19.42 -23.77 -5.16
C THR A 63 -20.75 -24.08 -5.86
N GLU A 64 -21.27 -25.30 -5.70
CA GLU A 64 -22.61 -25.66 -6.20
C GLU A 64 -23.74 -24.80 -5.59
N GLU A 65 -23.48 -24.15 -4.45
CA GLU A 65 -24.41 -23.26 -3.76
C GLU A 65 -24.32 -21.80 -4.25
N ASN A 66 -23.52 -21.54 -5.30
CA ASN A 66 -23.17 -20.22 -5.83
C ASN A 66 -22.44 -19.31 -4.82
N LEU A 67 -21.76 -19.91 -3.82
CA LEU A 67 -20.83 -19.18 -2.97
C LEU A 67 -19.48 -19.07 -3.66
N ILE A 68 -18.90 -17.87 -3.60
CA ILE A 68 -17.61 -17.56 -4.22
C ILE A 68 -16.52 -17.52 -3.15
N HIS A 69 -15.46 -18.32 -3.34
CA HIS A 69 -14.32 -18.37 -2.42
C HIS A 69 -13.01 -17.97 -3.11
N PRO A 70 -12.12 -17.23 -2.42
CA PRO A 70 -10.92 -16.69 -3.01
C PRO A 70 -9.85 -17.75 -3.06
N VAL A 71 -9.22 -17.93 -4.22
CA VAL A 71 -8.14 -18.90 -4.41
C VAL A 71 -6.86 -18.17 -4.78
N VAL A 72 -5.77 -18.53 -4.12
CA VAL A 72 -4.41 -18.07 -4.45
C VAL A 72 -3.54 -19.29 -4.73
N ARG A 73 -2.79 -19.25 -5.82
CA ARG A 73 -1.90 -20.32 -6.26
C ARG A 73 -0.48 -19.81 -6.42
N LYS A 74 0.48 -20.71 -6.22
CA LYS A 74 1.87 -20.52 -6.62
C LYS A 74 2.32 -21.67 -7.49
N PHE A 75 2.92 -21.36 -8.63
CA PHE A 75 3.59 -22.27 -9.53
C PHE A 75 5.09 -22.01 -9.53
N ASP A 76 5.89 -23.05 -9.78
CA ASP A 76 7.32 -22.90 -10.03
C ASP A 76 7.58 -22.34 -11.44
N ALA A 77 8.85 -22.08 -11.75
CA ALA A 77 9.26 -21.56 -13.06
C ALA A 77 9.00 -22.53 -14.25
N ASN A 78 8.69 -23.80 -13.98
CA ASN A 78 8.32 -24.78 -14.98
C ASN A 78 6.80 -24.92 -15.14
N GLY A 79 6.01 -24.21 -14.33
CA GLY A 79 4.55 -24.30 -14.29
C GLY A 79 4.01 -25.42 -13.39
N GLU A 80 4.83 -26.02 -12.52
CA GLU A 80 4.37 -27.01 -11.53
C GLU A 80 3.74 -26.30 -10.33
N LEU A 81 2.56 -26.76 -9.91
CA LEU A 81 1.87 -26.21 -8.74
C LEU A 81 2.66 -26.49 -7.45
N ILE A 82 3.09 -25.44 -6.76
CA ILE A 82 3.76 -25.52 -5.45
C ILE A 82 2.71 -25.60 -4.34
N TRP A 83 1.76 -24.67 -4.35
CA TRP A 83 0.64 -24.65 -3.40
C TRP A 83 -0.58 -23.93 -3.98
N GLU A 84 -1.76 -24.29 -3.46
CA GLU A 84 -3.05 -23.66 -3.71
C GLU A 84 -3.77 -23.50 -2.37
N ILE A 85 -4.36 -22.33 -2.12
CA ILE A 85 -5.09 -22.05 -0.89
C ILE A 85 -6.38 -21.31 -1.17
N GLU A 86 -7.45 -21.81 -0.58
CA GLU A 86 -8.72 -21.11 -0.41
C GLU A 86 -8.69 -20.31 0.90
N HIS A 87 -8.75 -18.98 0.80
CA HIS A 87 -8.51 -18.06 1.93
C HIS A 87 -9.76 -17.66 2.72
N ASP A 88 -10.92 -18.19 2.37
CA ASP A 88 -12.16 -17.92 3.08
C ASP A 88 -13.02 -19.18 3.18
N ASN A 89 -13.85 -19.25 4.21
CA ASN A 89 -14.93 -20.23 4.32
C ASN A 89 -16.16 -19.65 4.99
N SER A 90 -16.32 -18.34 4.85
CA SER A 90 -17.51 -17.65 5.28
C SER A 90 -18.69 -17.97 4.37
N THR A 91 -19.86 -17.45 4.72
CA THR A 91 -21.07 -17.53 3.90
C THR A 91 -21.25 -16.27 3.05
N VAL A 92 -20.21 -15.45 2.89
CA VAL A 92 -20.21 -14.27 2.03
C VAL A 92 -19.28 -14.52 0.84
N ASP A 93 -19.54 -13.83 -0.26
CA ASP A 93 -18.74 -14.00 -1.47
C ASP A 93 -17.42 -13.27 -1.31
N VAL A 94 -16.31 -13.98 -1.50
CA VAL A 94 -14.97 -13.40 -1.38
C VAL A 94 -14.13 -13.78 -2.59
N ARG A 95 -13.43 -12.79 -3.17
CA ARG A 95 -12.58 -12.95 -4.35
C ARG A 95 -11.17 -12.45 -4.04
N ALA A 96 -10.16 -13.14 -4.55
CA ALA A 96 -8.81 -12.58 -4.66
C ALA A 96 -8.69 -11.92 -6.04
N GLU A 97 -8.42 -10.62 -6.08
CA GLU A 97 -8.61 -9.80 -7.30
C GLU A 97 -7.28 -9.34 -7.89
N ILE A 98 -6.35 -8.91 -7.03
CA ILE A 98 -5.10 -8.29 -7.46
C ILE A 98 -3.95 -8.90 -6.67
N VAL A 99 -2.84 -9.18 -7.35
CA VAL A 99 -1.56 -9.56 -6.74
C VAL A 99 -0.44 -8.63 -7.18
N THR A 100 0.42 -8.29 -6.24
CA THR A 100 1.73 -7.69 -6.48
C THR A 100 2.78 -8.35 -5.58
N LEU A 101 4.05 -8.12 -5.86
CA LEU A 101 5.16 -8.62 -5.06
C LEU A 101 5.95 -7.44 -4.49
N ASP A 102 6.44 -7.58 -3.26
CA ASP A 102 7.43 -6.65 -2.74
C ASP A 102 8.86 -7.01 -3.20
N SER A 103 9.84 -6.19 -2.80
CA SER A 103 11.26 -6.40 -3.14
C SER A 103 11.86 -7.70 -2.61
N GLN A 104 11.18 -8.38 -1.68
CA GLN A 104 11.56 -9.68 -1.13
C GLN A 104 10.77 -10.83 -1.77
N SER A 105 10.02 -10.57 -2.85
CA SER A 105 9.16 -11.55 -3.52
C SER A 105 8.07 -12.14 -2.61
N ARG A 106 7.63 -11.39 -1.59
CA ARG A 106 6.46 -11.79 -0.80
C ARG A 106 5.20 -11.27 -1.52
N PRO A 107 4.18 -12.12 -1.69
CA PRO A 107 2.95 -11.72 -2.35
C PRO A 107 2.06 -10.85 -1.47
N TRP A 108 1.51 -9.81 -2.09
CA TRP A 108 0.54 -8.89 -1.53
C TRP A 108 -0.74 -8.96 -2.35
N ILE A 109 -1.85 -9.27 -1.69
CA ILE A 109 -3.11 -9.61 -2.31
C ILE A 109 -4.19 -8.62 -1.88
N VAL A 110 -4.99 -8.19 -2.84
CA VAL A 110 -6.26 -7.51 -2.59
C VAL A 110 -7.38 -8.53 -2.70
N PHE A 111 -8.12 -8.72 -1.61
CA PHE A 111 -9.37 -9.45 -1.62
C PHE A 111 -10.54 -8.47 -1.64
N SER A 112 -11.62 -8.86 -2.32
CA SER A 112 -12.90 -8.16 -2.26
C SER A 112 -13.96 -9.07 -1.63
N LEU A 113 -14.81 -8.48 -0.79
CA LEU A 113 -15.84 -9.19 -0.05
C LEU A 113 -17.20 -8.57 -0.33
N ASP A 114 -18.08 -9.35 -0.93
CA ASP A 114 -19.47 -9.00 -1.23
C ASP A 114 -20.41 -9.71 -0.26
N GLY A 115 -21.32 -8.94 0.34
CA GLY A 115 -22.38 -9.51 1.16
C GLY A 115 -22.33 -8.98 2.59
N GLY A 116 -23.36 -8.21 2.93
CA GLY A 116 -23.62 -7.84 4.31
C GLY A 116 -24.05 -9.07 5.11
N SER A 117 -23.09 -9.75 5.73
CA SER A 117 -23.42 -10.58 6.88
C SER A 117 -23.90 -9.64 7.99
N SER A 118 -25.02 -9.96 8.64
CA SER A 118 -25.43 -9.32 9.91
C SER A 118 -24.84 -10.04 11.12
N SER A 119 -24.02 -11.07 10.89
CA SER A 119 -23.38 -11.86 11.92
C SER A 119 -22.10 -11.20 12.42
N ASN A 120 -21.87 -11.23 13.74
CA ASN A 120 -20.61 -10.79 14.35
C ASN A 120 -19.38 -11.59 13.89
N SER A 121 -19.56 -12.72 13.22
CA SER A 121 -18.51 -13.50 12.56
C SER A 121 -18.40 -13.08 11.09
N TYR A 122 -17.95 -11.84 10.87
CA TYR A 122 -18.07 -11.17 9.57
C TYR A 122 -17.23 -11.84 8.46
N ILE A 123 -16.11 -12.51 8.79
CA ILE A 123 -15.31 -13.31 7.85
C ILE A 123 -14.62 -14.42 8.65
N THR A 124 -14.48 -15.60 8.05
CA THR A 124 -13.60 -16.64 8.58
C THR A 124 -12.46 -16.81 7.58
N LEU A 125 -11.46 -15.93 7.67
CA LEU A 125 -10.28 -16.04 6.82
C LEU A 125 -9.53 -17.32 7.19
N ARG A 126 -9.51 -18.25 6.25
CA ARG A 126 -8.70 -19.46 6.34
C ARG A 126 -7.25 -19.14 6.03
N ALA A 127 -6.37 -20.03 6.51
CA ALA A 127 -4.93 -19.93 6.27
C ALA A 127 -4.35 -18.55 6.65
N SER A 128 -4.69 -18.07 7.84
CA SER A 128 -4.08 -16.89 8.45
C SER A 128 -3.30 -17.29 9.70
N SER A 129 -2.17 -16.63 9.91
CA SER A 129 -1.44 -16.73 11.16
C SER A 129 -2.24 -16.09 12.30
N GLU A 130 -2.07 -16.57 13.53
CA GLU A 130 -2.78 -16.07 14.72
C GLU A 130 -2.69 -14.55 14.90
N ASN A 131 -1.58 -13.94 14.46
CA ASN A 131 -1.31 -12.51 14.61
C ASN A 131 -1.47 -11.71 13.30
N ALA A 132 -2.12 -12.26 12.27
CA ALA A 132 -2.26 -11.60 10.97
C ALA A 132 -2.95 -10.23 11.07
N PHE A 133 -3.91 -10.09 11.98
CA PHE A 133 -4.69 -8.87 12.19
C PHE A 133 -4.31 -8.12 13.47
N ASN A 134 -3.19 -8.46 14.11
CA ASN A 134 -2.79 -7.81 15.36
C ASN A 134 -2.00 -6.53 15.07
N GLY A 135 -2.42 -5.40 15.65
CA GLY A 135 -1.78 -4.09 15.47
C GLY A 135 -1.92 -3.50 14.07
N VAL A 136 -2.93 -3.93 13.30
CA VAL A 136 -3.25 -3.38 11.97
C VAL A 136 -4.29 -2.26 12.09
N PHE A 137 -4.37 -1.40 11.07
CA PHE A 137 -5.23 -0.22 11.01
C PHE A 137 -6.70 -0.57 11.24
N GLN A 138 -7.16 -1.66 10.60
CA GLN A 138 -8.54 -2.11 10.72
C GLN A 138 -8.61 -3.64 10.70
N PRO A 139 -8.67 -4.30 11.87
CA PRO A 139 -8.66 -5.77 11.97
C PRO A 139 -10.01 -6.43 11.66
N ASN A 140 -11.08 -5.65 11.56
CA ASN A 140 -12.41 -6.09 11.13
C ASN A 140 -13.13 -4.94 10.44
N TYR A 141 -14.09 -5.24 9.57
CA TYR A 141 -14.86 -4.18 8.91
C TYR A 141 -16.10 -3.74 9.67
N GLY A 142 -16.53 -4.40 10.75
CA GLY A 142 -17.69 -3.99 11.55
C GLY A 142 -19.04 -4.07 10.83
N GLN A 143 -20.08 -3.44 11.38
CA GLN A 143 -21.46 -3.57 10.90
C GLN A 143 -21.73 -2.75 9.63
N GLY A 144 -22.36 -3.36 8.62
CA GLY A 144 -22.89 -2.69 7.42
C GLY A 144 -23.60 -3.70 6.52
N GLY A 145 -24.64 -3.26 5.79
CA GLY A 145 -25.47 -4.12 4.94
C GLY A 145 -25.16 -3.91 3.46
N GLY A 146 -24.77 -4.98 2.75
CA GLY A 146 -24.51 -4.98 1.31
C GLY A 146 -23.27 -4.24 0.76
N PRO A 147 -22.28 -3.74 1.55
CA PRO A 147 -21.10 -3.11 0.94
C PRO A 147 -20.15 -4.15 0.35
N ARG A 148 -19.37 -3.73 -0.65
CA ARG A 148 -18.16 -4.43 -1.10
C ARG A 148 -16.95 -3.88 -0.34
N VAL A 149 -16.35 -4.70 0.52
CA VAL A 149 -15.21 -4.34 1.36
C VAL A 149 -13.92 -4.85 0.73
N SER A 150 -12.83 -4.11 0.88
CA SER A 150 -11.50 -4.58 0.47
C SER A 150 -10.68 -5.05 1.67
N LEU A 151 -9.82 -6.04 1.45
CA LEU A 151 -8.82 -6.52 2.39
C LEU A 151 -7.47 -6.55 1.67
N ILE A 152 -6.47 -5.91 2.26
CA ILE A 152 -5.07 -6.03 1.83
C ILE A 152 -4.41 -7.09 2.71
N ALA A 153 -3.68 -8.01 2.12
CA ALA A 153 -2.99 -9.07 2.85
C ALA A 153 -1.60 -9.36 2.29
N ARG A 154 -0.63 -9.60 3.18
CA ARG A 154 0.67 -10.17 2.81
C ARG A 154 0.69 -11.65 3.16
N LEU A 155 1.04 -12.49 2.18
CA LEU A 155 1.16 -13.93 2.39
C LEU A 155 2.62 -14.35 2.52
N ASN A 156 2.84 -15.46 3.22
CA ASN A 156 4.10 -16.15 3.24
C ASN A 156 4.34 -16.85 1.89
N PRO A 157 5.46 -16.59 1.19
CA PRO A 157 5.68 -17.13 -0.16
C PRO A 157 5.90 -18.65 -0.20
N GLU A 158 6.26 -19.28 0.93
CA GLU A 158 6.55 -20.72 1.02
C GLU A 158 5.28 -21.56 1.16
N ASN A 159 4.28 -21.03 1.86
CA ASN A 159 3.10 -21.82 2.25
C ASN A 159 1.78 -21.08 2.08
N GLY A 160 1.77 -19.89 1.46
CA GLY A 160 0.59 -19.09 1.18
C GLY A 160 -0.17 -18.57 2.41
N ILE A 161 0.29 -18.84 3.65
CA ILE A 161 -0.42 -18.39 4.86
C ILE A 161 -0.34 -16.87 4.98
N MET A 162 -1.48 -16.23 5.28
CA MET A 162 -1.56 -14.80 5.54
C MET A 162 -0.83 -14.43 6.84
N GLU A 163 0.20 -13.60 6.73
CA GLU A 163 1.01 -13.14 7.87
C GLU A 163 0.57 -11.77 8.39
N ARG A 164 -0.05 -10.97 7.53
CA ARG A 164 -0.56 -9.62 7.82
C ARG A 164 -1.79 -9.35 6.96
N GLY A 165 -2.78 -8.67 7.51
CA GLY A 165 -3.88 -8.13 6.72
C GLY A 165 -4.63 -7.00 7.41
N THR A 166 -5.19 -6.07 6.63
CA THR A 166 -6.07 -5.01 7.11
C THR A 166 -7.26 -4.82 6.18
N PHE A 167 -8.43 -4.58 6.76
CA PHE A 167 -9.59 -4.14 5.99
C PHE A 167 -9.44 -2.69 5.58
N VAL A 168 -10.05 -2.34 4.47
CA VAL A 168 -10.16 -0.96 3.99
C VAL A 168 -11.60 -0.73 3.57
N THR A 169 -12.25 0.24 4.21
CA THR A 169 -13.70 0.48 4.10
C THR A 169 -14.01 1.95 4.02
N ALA A 170 -15.15 2.30 3.42
CA ALA A 170 -15.79 3.58 3.66
C ALA A 170 -16.71 3.50 4.89
N ARG A 171 -17.08 4.66 5.48
CA ARG A 171 -18.01 4.71 6.63
C ARG A 171 -19.11 5.74 6.48
N LEU A 172 -20.37 5.31 6.58
CA LEU A 172 -21.54 6.18 6.65
C LEU A 172 -21.49 7.13 7.87
N ASN A 173 -22.35 8.16 7.87
CA ASN A 173 -22.45 9.14 8.97
C ASN A 173 -22.75 8.50 10.34
N ASN A 174 -23.39 7.33 10.35
CA ASN A 174 -23.72 6.57 11.55
C ASN A 174 -22.62 5.58 11.97
N GLY A 175 -21.46 5.57 11.28
CA GLY A 175 -20.35 4.66 11.56
C GLY A 175 -20.47 3.27 10.90
N ASN A 176 -21.58 2.98 10.21
CA ASN A 176 -21.71 1.71 9.51
C ASN A 176 -20.77 1.64 8.29
N THR A 177 -20.31 0.43 8.01
CA THR A 177 -19.47 0.10 6.86
C THR A 177 -20.18 0.40 5.56
N ASN A 178 -19.43 0.98 4.63
CA ASN A 178 -19.84 1.15 3.25
C ASN A 178 -18.71 0.74 2.29
N THR A 179 -19.04 0.67 1.00
CA THR A 179 -18.17 0.18 -0.06
C THR A 179 -16.91 1.03 -0.22
N LEU A 180 -15.77 0.36 -0.24
CA LEU A 180 -14.49 0.87 -0.74
C LEU A 180 -13.79 -0.26 -1.50
N GLN A 181 -13.52 -0.03 -2.78
CA GLN A 181 -12.93 -1.02 -3.68
C GLN A 181 -11.53 -0.57 -4.07
N ILE A 182 -10.52 -1.34 -3.68
CA ILE A 182 -9.15 -1.15 -4.15
C ILE A 182 -9.08 -1.59 -5.61
N ARG A 183 -8.50 -0.73 -6.45
CA ARG A 183 -8.34 -0.90 -7.89
C ARG A 183 -6.90 -1.16 -8.31
N GLY A 184 -5.95 -0.73 -7.49
CA GLY A 184 -4.54 -0.99 -7.70
C GLY A 184 -3.78 -1.04 -6.39
N ILE A 185 -2.72 -1.84 -6.36
CA ILE A 185 -1.83 -1.98 -5.21
C ILE A 185 -0.36 -2.01 -5.65
N GLY A 186 0.51 -1.36 -4.89
CA GLY A 186 1.95 -1.40 -5.06
C GLY A 186 2.66 -1.40 -3.72
N VAL A 187 3.86 -1.98 -3.67
CA VAL A 187 4.65 -2.09 -2.44
C VAL A 187 6.09 -1.71 -2.74
N ALA A 188 6.57 -0.64 -2.13
CA ALA A 188 7.94 -0.17 -2.24
C ALA A 188 8.29 0.69 -1.03
N ASP A 189 9.59 0.80 -0.72
CA ASP A 189 10.13 1.76 0.26
C ASP A 189 9.46 1.76 1.65
N GLY A 190 8.99 0.59 2.09
CA GLY A 190 8.32 0.43 3.39
C GLY A 190 6.86 0.89 3.42
N PHE A 191 6.27 1.14 2.24
CA PHE A 191 4.87 1.52 2.07
C PHE A 191 4.10 0.54 1.20
N VAL A 192 2.80 0.47 1.47
CA VAL A 192 1.81 -0.23 0.66
C VAL A 192 0.84 0.82 0.16
N ARG A 193 0.96 1.17 -1.11
CA ARG A 193 0.08 2.15 -1.76
C ARG A 193 -1.09 1.43 -2.39
N VAL A 194 -2.28 1.97 -2.19
CA VAL A 194 -3.48 1.57 -2.90
C VAL A 194 -4.19 2.75 -3.52
N GLN A 195 -4.72 2.54 -4.72
CA GLN A 195 -5.70 3.44 -5.33
C GLN A 195 -7.06 2.77 -5.27
N ALA A 196 -8.05 3.47 -4.71
CA ALA A 196 -9.36 2.92 -4.44
C ALA A 196 -10.51 3.87 -4.82
N GLU A 197 -11.67 3.28 -5.06
CA GLU A 197 -12.94 3.99 -5.20
C GLU A 197 -13.78 3.79 -3.95
N SER A 198 -14.14 4.89 -3.30
CA SER A 198 -14.91 4.88 -2.07
C SER A 198 -16.32 5.41 -2.32
N ALA A 199 -17.34 4.58 -2.07
CA ALA A 199 -18.74 4.94 -2.26
C ALA A 199 -19.28 5.88 -1.17
N PHE A 200 -18.45 6.24 -0.19
CA PHE A 200 -18.70 7.24 0.83
C PHE A 200 -17.37 7.69 1.44
N ARG A 201 -17.38 8.29 2.64
CA ARG A 201 -16.17 8.81 3.30
C ARG A 201 -15.10 7.72 3.52
N PRO A 202 -13.95 7.78 2.82
CA PRO A 202 -12.81 6.87 3.02
C PRO A 202 -12.07 7.20 4.33
N PRO A 203 -11.12 6.35 4.77
CA PRO A 203 -10.29 6.65 5.93
C PRO A 203 -9.28 7.77 5.63
N HIS A 204 -8.97 8.57 6.66
CA HIS A 204 -7.85 9.52 6.67
C HIS A 204 -6.61 8.90 7.36
N THR A 205 -5.52 9.67 7.41
CA THR A 205 -4.27 9.30 8.06
C THR A 205 -4.42 8.94 9.54
N GLY A 206 -3.57 8.03 10.02
CA GLY A 206 -3.48 7.60 11.41
C GLY A 206 -3.64 6.09 11.59
N THR A 207 -3.78 5.67 12.86
CA THR A 207 -3.79 4.26 13.26
C THR A 207 -5.20 3.67 13.47
N THR A 208 -6.23 4.49 13.32
CA THR A 208 -7.64 4.08 13.46
C THR A 208 -8.50 4.84 12.45
N PHE A 209 -9.67 4.29 12.12
CA PHE A 209 -10.57 4.93 11.17
C PHE A 209 -11.03 6.31 11.66
N VAL A 210 -10.67 7.34 10.90
CA VAL A 210 -11.27 8.68 10.94
C VAL A 210 -11.76 9.01 9.53
N PRO A 211 -12.99 9.50 9.33
CA PRO A 211 -13.45 9.88 8.00
C PRO A 211 -12.56 10.97 7.39
N HIS A 212 -12.26 10.84 6.10
CA HIS A 212 -11.50 11.86 5.37
C HIS A 212 -12.17 13.24 5.50
N PRO A 213 -11.45 14.29 5.96
CA PRO A 213 -12.05 15.60 6.26
C PRO A 213 -12.64 16.28 5.02
N GLU A 214 -12.09 15.99 3.85
CA GLU A 214 -12.51 16.56 2.57
C GLU A 214 -13.61 15.75 1.87
N ALA A 215 -14.07 14.63 2.45
CA ALA A 215 -15.11 13.79 1.86
C ALA A 215 -16.53 14.35 2.11
N GLY A 216 -16.80 15.56 1.61
CA GLY A 216 -18.07 16.27 1.79
C GLY A 216 -19.07 16.14 0.64
N GLU A 217 -18.60 16.14 -0.61
CA GLU A 217 -19.40 15.96 -1.83
C GLU A 217 -18.81 14.83 -2.66
N PHE A 218 -19.65 13.99 -3.27
CA PHE A 218 -19.17 12.88 -4.10
C PHE A 218 -18.23 13.38 -5.20
N GLY A 219 -17.16 12.62 -5.44
CA GLY A 219 -16.28 12.86 -6.58
C GLY A 219 -17.01 12.63 -7.91
N PRO A 220 -16.35 12.94 -9.04
CA PRO A 220 -16.97 13.04 -10.36
C PRO A 220 -17.72 11.77 -10.85
N CYS A 221 -17.40 10.60 -10.29
CA CYS A 221 -17.99 9.30 -10.64
C CYS A 221 -19.05 8.80 -9.64
N GLY A 222 -19.54 9.65 -8.74
CA GLY A 222 -20.40 9.20 -7.64
C GLY A 222 -19.63 8.43 -6.56
N SER A 223 -18.30 8.51 -6.58
CA SER A 223 -17.37 7.91 -5.62
C SER A 223 -16.23 8.90 -5.35
N PHE A 224 -15.55 8.73 -4.23
CA PHE A 224 -14.29 9.39 -3.95
C PHE A 224 -13.14 8.55 -4.51
N LEU A 225 -12.31 9.16 -5.36
CA LEU A 225 -11.03 8.56 -5.74
C LEU A 225 -10.05 8.86 -4.60
N VAL A 226 -9.49 7.81 -4.01
CA VAL A 226 -8.59 7.94 -2.87
C VAL A 226 -7.32 7.13 -3.09
N GLN A 227 -6.18 7.78 -2.91
CA GLN A 227 -4.89 7.10 -2.75
C GLN A 227 -4.61 6.97 -1.26
N ILE A 228 -4.23 5.78 -0.81
CA ILE A 228 -3.93 5.50 0.58
C ILE A 228 -2.58 4.80 0.66
N ASP A 229 -1.68 5.36 1.44
CA ASP A 229 -0.39 4.76 1.72
C ASP A 229 -0.38 4.25 3.15
N PHE A 230 -0.34 2.93 3.28
CA PHE A 230 -0.11 2.29 4.55
C PHE A 230 1.38 2.14 4.79
N THR A 231 1.78 2.17 6.06
CA THR A 231 3.06 1.57 6.44
C THR A 231 3.06 0.07 6.09
N GLU A 232 4.22 -0.53 5.83
CA GLU A 232 4.33 -1.95 5.46
C GLU A 232 3.76 -2.92 6.50
N LEU A 233 3.61 -2.49 7.76
CA LEU A 233 2.97 -3.30 8.80
C LEU A 233 1.45 -3.22 8.79
N LEU A 234 0.87 -2.40 7.90
CA LEU A 234 -0.55 -2.11 7.77
C LEU A 234 -1.18 -1.54 9.05
N GLY A 235 -0.39 -1.04 10.00
CA GLY A 235 -0.85 -0.51 11.30
C GLY A 235 -1.29 0.96 11.27
N GLU A 236 -0.93 1.66 10.21
CA GLU A 236 -1.11 3.10 10.08
C GLU A 236 -1.26 3.45 8.60
N ILE A 237 -2.21 4.35 8.33
CA ILE A 237 -2.27 5.12 7.09
C ILE A 237 -1.35 6.33 7.27
N ALA A 238 -0.24 6.34 6.55
CA ALA A 238 0.72 7.45 6.55
C ALA A 238 0.21 8.63 5.71
N GLU A 239 -0.40 8.35 4.57
CA GLU A 239 -0.97 9.33 3.65
C GLU A 239 -2.33 8.85 3.13
N SER A 240 -3.27 9.77 2.97
CA SER A 240 -4.58 9.50 2.38
C SER A 240 -5.05 10.76 1.68
N ASP A 241 -5.12 10.70 0.35
CA ASP A 241 -5.43 11.84 -0.49
C ASP A 241 -6.67 11.57 -1.33
N LEU A 242 -7.62 12.51 -1.28
CA LEU A 242 -8.71 12.55 -2.25
C LEU A 242 -8.25 13.21 -3.53
N MET A 243 -8.67 12.64 -4.65
CA MET A 243 -8.28 13.13 -5.97
C MET A 243 -9.50 13.43 -6.82
N THR A 244 -9.40 14.51 -7.58
CA THR A 244 -10.22 14.73 -8.77
C THR A 244 -9.77 13.80 -9.90
N ILE A 245 -10.63 13.60 -10.91
CA ILE A 245 -10.25 12.87 -12.13
C ILE A 245 -9.01 13.48 -12.80
N GLN A 246 -8.89 14.81 -12.76
CA GLN A 246 -7.78 15.52 -13.40
C GLN A 246 -6.45 15.24 -12.68
N GLU A 247 -6.45 15.28 -11.35
CA GLU A 247 -5.27 14.94 -10.53
C GLU A 247 -4.92 13.46 -10.69
N ALA A 248 -5.90 12.56 -10.60
CA ALA A 248 -5.73 11.14 -10.82
C ALA A 248 -5.07 10.85 -12.18
N SER A 249 -5.59 11.45 -13.26
CA SER A 249 -5.06 11.27 -14.63
C SER A 249 -3.64 11.81 -14.82
N ALA A 250 -3.17 12.68 -13.92
CA ALA A 250 -1.82 13.24 -13.95
C ALA A 250 -0.80 12.39 -13.17
N LEU A 251 -1.26 11.46 -12.33
CA LEU A 251 -0.36 10.62 -11.57
C LEU A 251 0.34 9.57 -12.45
N PRO A 252 1.65 9.34 -12.20
CA PRO A 252 2.31 8.18 -12.75
C PRO A 252 1.63 6.91 -12.22
N ASN A 253 1.42 5.93 -13.10
CA ASN A 253 0.85 4.62 -12.74
C ASN A 253 -0.57 4.66 -12.15
N THR A 254 -1.37 5.69 -12.47
CA THR A 254 -2.78 5.69 -12.05
C THR A 254 -3.57 4.54 -12.67
N VAL A 255 -4.45 3.95 -11.87
CA VAL A 255 -5.41 2.91 -12.29
C VAL A 255 -6.78 3.50 -12.67
N TRP A 256 -7.01 4.79 -12.40
CA TRP A 256 -8.23 5.50 -12.76
C TRP A 256 -8.14 6.09 -14.16
N ASN A 257 -9.29 6.31 -14.79
CA ASN A 257 -9.37 7.03 -16.06
C ASN A 257 -10.44 8.12 -16.05
N ALA A 258 -10.45 8.91 -17.13
CA ALA A 258 -11.29 10.09 -17.24
C ALA A 258 -12.77 9.82 -17.49
N ASP A 259 -13.15 8.59 -17.86
CA ASP A 259 -14.52 8.18 -18.18
C ASP A 259 -15.20 7.39 -17.07
N CYS A 260 -14.63 7.39 -15.86
CA CYS A 260 -15.11 6.59 -14.73
C CYS A 260 -15.15 5.08 -15.03
N SER A 261 -14.38 4.63 -16.03
CA SER A 261 -14.09 3.23 -16.24
C SER A 261 -12.73 2.89 -15.60
N ILE A 262 -12.39 1.62 -15.52
CA ILE A 262 -11.10 1.18 -14.95
C ILE A 262 -10.32 0.56 -16.11
N LYS A 263 -8.99 0.75 -16.12
CA LYS A 263 -8.11 0.12 -17.11
C LYS A 263 -7.84 -1.35 -16.80
#